data_AF-A0A7Z9S1F8-F1
#
_entry.id   AF-A0A7Z9S1F8-F1
#
_cell.length_a   1.000
_cell.length_b   1.000
_cell.length_c   1.000
_cell.angle_alpha   90.00
_cell.angle_beta   90.00
_cell.angle_gamma   90.00
#
_symmetry.space_group_name_H-M   'P 1'
#
loop_
_entity.id
_entity.type
_entity.pdbx_description
1 polymer ?
#
loop_
_entity_poly.entity_id
_entity_poly.type
_entity_poly.pdbx_seq_one_letter_code
_entity_poly.pdbx_strand_id
1 'polypeptide(L)'
;DIIAANSLDYWEALLADVDCCYHAVLDYAEAATDSHVQARGLVSRGGRGDAGWTSVLFPAHVDGSPPPPRAAVREVDIEVALEMWPRKT
;
A
#
# COMPACT_ATOMS: atom_id res chain seq x y z
N ASP A 1 21.94 -8.28 25.64
CA ASP A 1 21.40 -8.16 24.28
C ASP A 1 21.78 -6.77 23.78
N ILE A 2 22.49 -6.68 22.66
CA ILE A 2 23.03 -5.40 22.17
C ILE A 2 21.93 -4.52 21.56
N ILE A 3 20.90 -5.11 20.96
CA ILE A 3 19.81 -4.36 20.32
C ILE A 3 18.95 -3.66 21.38
N ALA A 4 18.58 -4.37 22.44
CA ALA A 4 17.78 -3.84 23.54
C ALA A 4 18.52 -2.79 24.41
N ALA A 5 19.83 -2.61 24.21
CA ALA A 5 20.63 -1.68 25.00
C ALA A 5 20.46 -0.21 24.57
N ASN A 6 19.88 0.05 23.39
CA ASN A 6 19.70 1.40 22.86
C ASN A 6 18.27 1.59 22.31
N SER A 7 17.86 2.85 22.16
CA SER A 7 16.55 3.24 21.61
C SER A 7 16.47 3.06 20.09
N LEU A 8 15.25 3.10 19.56
CA LEU A 8 15.02 3.16 18.11
C LEU A 8 15.77 4.34 17.47
N ASP A 9 15.66 5.55 18.03
CA ASP A 9 16.34 6.75 17.53
C ASP A 9 17.86 6.59 17.41
N TYR A 10 18.48 5.88 18.36
CA TYR A 10 19.91 5.60 18.30
C TYR A 10 20.25 4.72 17.10
N TRP A 11 19.45 3.67 16.86
CA TRP A 11 19.66 2.76 15.75
C TRP A 11 19.36 3.40 14.40
N GLU A 12 18.30 4.19 14.30
CA GLU A 12 17.98 4.98 13.11
C GLU A 12 19.14 5.91 12.73
N ALA A 13 19.66 6.68 13.69
CA ALA A 13 20.78 7.59 13.43
C ALA A 13 22.08 6.87 13.02
N LEU A 14 22.28 5.63 13.46
CA LEU A 14 23.49 4.85 13.19
C LEU A 14 23.39 4.04 11.89
N LEU A 15 22.22 3.52 11.55
CA LEU A 15 22.06 2.44 10.57
C LEU A 15 21.18 2.79 9.37
N ALA A 16 20.40 3.88 9.39
CA ALA A 16 19.45 4.20 8.31
C ALA A 16 20.10 4.31 6.92
N ASP A 17 21.34 4.83 6.86
CA ASP A 17 22.09 5.03 5.61
C ASP A 17 23.14 3.92 5.33
N VAL A 18 23.18 2.86 6.17
CA VAL A 18 24.12 1.75 6.01
C VAL A 18 23.46 0.62 5.21
N ASP A 19 24.17 0.09 4.22
CA ASP A 19 23.73 -1.08 3.44
C ASP A 19 23.86 -2.38 4.27
N CYS A 20 23.03 -2.51 5.30
CA CYS A 20 23.01 -3.63 6.24
C CYS A 20 21.61 -4.19 6.48
N CYS A 21 20.65 -3.90 5.59
CA CYS A 21 19.26 -4.38 5.66
C CYS A 21 18.54 -4.03 6.99
N TYR A 22 18.94 -2.95 7.65
CA TYR A 22 18.25 -2.41 8.81
C TYR A 22 17.02 -1.59 8.37
N HIS A 23 15.93 -1.67 9.14
CA HIS A 23 14.78 -0.79 9.01
C HIS A 23 13.99 -0.75 10.33
N ALA A 24 13.48 0.41 10.73
CA ALA A 24 12.49 0.51 11.80
C ALA A 24 11.25 -0.34 11.51
N VAL A 25 10.66 -0.89 12.57
CA VAL A 25 9.31 -1.43 12.51
C VAL A 25 8.34 -0.28 12.77
N LEU A 26 7.74 0.23 11.70
CA LEU A 26 6.81 1.36 11.74
C LEU A 26 5.41 0.94 12.17
N ASP A 27 4.70 1.84 12.84
CA ASP A 27 3.26 1.73 13.01
C ASP A 27 2.50 2.09 11.71
N TYR A 28 1.17 1.94 11.72
CA TYR A 28 0.35 2.20 10.54
C TYR A 28 0.34 3.68 10.09
N ALA A 29 0.41 4.62 11.03
CA ALA A 29 0.42 6.04 10.72
C ALA A 29 1.78 6.45 10.14
N GLU A 30 2.87 5.98 10.76
CA GLU A 30 4.25 6.17 10.32
C GLU A 30 4.47 5.58 8.91
N ALA A 31 4.07 4.33 8.70
CA ALA A 31 4.17 3.68 7.39
C ALA A 31 3.40 4.44 6.31
N ALA A 32 2.23 5.01 6.62
CA ALA A 32 1.45 5.81 5.67
C ALA A 32 2.02 7.21 5.42
N THR A 33 3.08 7.60 6.13
CA THR A 33 3.86 8.83 5.91
C THR A 33 5.29 8.57 5.43
N ASP A 34 5.71 7.31 5.34
CA ASP A 34 7.03 6.94 4.85
C ASP A 34 7.26 7.42 3.39
N SER A 35 8.47 7.89 3.13
CA SER A 35 8.84 8.50 1.84
C SER A 35 8.75 7.51 0.68
N HIS A 36 9.11 6.25 0.90
CA HIS A 36 9.05 5.20 -0.11
C HIS A 36 7.59 4.81 -0.40
N VAL A 37 6.77 4.68 0.65
CA VAL A 37 5.33 4.41 0.54
C VAL A 37 4.61 5.52 -0.22
N GLN A 38 4.89 6.78 0.08
CA GLN A 38 4.28 7.93 -0.60
C GLN A 38 4.72 8.06 -2.06
N ALA A 39 6.01 7.94 -2.34
CA ALA A 39 6.54 8.02 -3.70
C ALA A 39 5.94 6.98 -4.65
N ARG A 40 5.52 5.84 -4.10
CA ARG A 40 4.91 4.73 -4.84
C ARG A 40 3.38 4.70 -4.75
N GLY A 41 2.75 5.63 -4.04
CA GLY A 41 1.30 5.69 -3.89
C GLY A 41 0.69 4.40 -3.36
N LEU A 42 1.33 3.74 -2.38
CA LEU A 42 0.93 2.39 -1.91
C LEU A 42 -0.24 2.40 -0.92
N VAL A 43 -0.62 3.56 -0.41
CA VAL A 43 -1.70 3.72 0.58
C VAL A 43 -2.67 4.78 0.10
N SER A 44 -3.96 4.43 0.09
CA SER A 44 -5.06 5.37 -0.13
C SER A 44 -5.75 5.69 1.18
N ARG A 45 -6.09 6.97 1.38
CA ARG A 45 -6.93 7.44 2.49
C ARG A 45 -8.27 7.93 1.93
N GLY A 46 -9.35 7.19 2.19
CA GLY A 46 -10.73 7.67 1.94
C GLY A 46 -11.12 7.91 0.47
N GLY A 47 -11.02 6.88 -0.37
CA GLY A 47 -11.48 6.88 -1.76
C GLY A 47 -12.94 6.40 -1.96
N ARG A 48 -13.55 6.78 -3.09
CA ARG A 48 -14.87 6.23 -3.48
C ARG A 48 -14.80 4.71 -3.65
N GLY A 49 -15.40 4.00 -2.70
CA GLY A 49 -15.44 2.54 -2.64
C GLY A 49 -14.87 1.94 -1.35
N ASP A 50 -14.13 2.72 -0.55
CA ASP A 50 -13.53 2.25 0.70
C ASP A 50 -14.19 2.82 1.97
N ALA A 51 -15.38 3.42 1.87
CA ALA A 51 -16.16 3.93 3.01
C ALA A 51 -15.37 4.80 4.03
N GLY A 52 -14.29 5.47 3.62
CA GLY A 52 -13.47 6.28 4.51
C GLY A 52 -12.35 5.52 5.23
N TRP A 53 -12.12 4.25 4.87
CA TRP A 53 -11.03 3.43 5.40
C TRP A 53 -9.70 3.76 4.73
N THR A 54 -8.60 3.50 5.45
CA THR A 54 -7.26 3.48 4.86
C THR A 54 -7.04 2.11 4.22
N SER A 55 -6.63 2.10 2.95
CA SER A 55 -6.44 0.88 2.16
C SER A 55 -5.03 0.78 1.62
N VAL A 56 -4.46 -0.43 1.62
CA VAL A 56 -3.23 -0.75 0.90
C VAL A 56 -3.55 -1.05 -0.57
N LEU A 57 -2.75 -0.48 -1.48
CA LEU A 57 -2.93 -0.62 -2.92
C LEU A 57 -1.99 -1.69 -3.48
N PHE A 58 -2.24 -2.10 -4.73
CA PHE A 58 -1.42 -3.10 -5.41
C PHE A 58 0.02 -2.58 -5.59
N PRO A 59 1.06 -3.28 -5.10
CA PRO A 59 2.38 -2.69 -4.93
C PRO A 59 3.27 -2.70 -6.18
N ALA A 60 2.71 -3.06 -7.34
CA ALA A 60 3.45 -3.15 -8.59
C ALA A 60 2.96 -2.12 -9.61
N HIS A 61 3.92 -1.54 -10.31
CA HIS A 61 3.69 -0.71 -11.48
C HIS A 61 3.97 -1.53 -12.73
N VAL A 62 3.12 -1.37 -13.74
CA VAL A 62 3.31 -1.94 -15.07
C VAL A 62 3.67 -0.78 -15.98
N ASP A 63 4.79 -0.89 -16.70
CA ASP A 63 5.31 0.17 -17.57
C ASP A 63 5.44 1.54 -16.87
N GLY A 64 5.88 1.52 -15.61
CA GLY A 64 6.09 2.71 -14.79
C GLY A 64 4.82 3.30 -14.16
N SER A 65 3.64 2.78 -14.48
CA SER A 65 2.36 3.29 -13.96
C SER A 65 1.70 2.30 -12.99
N PRO A 66 1.04 2.78 -11.92
CA PRO A 66 0.22 1.91 -11.07
C PRO A 66 -1.03 1.44 -11.85
N PRO A 67 -1.64 0.30 -11.45
CA PRO A 67 -2.93 -0.09 -12.01
C PRO A 67 -4.00 0.97 -11.68
N PRO A 68 -5.03 1.12 -12.53
CA PRO A 68 -6.14 2.02 -12.24
C PRO A 68 -6.89 1.57 -10.97
N PRO A 69 -7.51 2.50 -10.22
CA PRO A 69 -8.36 2.16 -9.09
C PRO A 69 -9.47 1.19 -9.48
N ARG A 70 -9.85 0.31 -8.55
CA ARG A 70 -11.01 -0.57 -8.72
C ARG A 70 -12.28 0.28 -8.92
N ALA A 71 -13.08 -0.06 -9.92
CA ALA A 71 -14.41 0.53 -10.07
C ALA A 71 -15.29 0.24 -8.85
N ALA A 72 -16.22 1.16 -8.55
CA ALA A 72 -17.18 0.97 -7.47
C ALA A 72 -17.98 -0.33 -7.67
N VAL A 73 -18.25 -1.02 -6.55
CA VAL A 73 -19.11 -2.21 -6.57
C VAL A 73 -20.49 -1.81 -7.09
N ARG A 74 -21.03 -2.63 -7.98
CA ARG A 74 -22.39 -2.51 -8.50
C ARG A 74 -23.14 -3.78 -8.16
N GLU A 75 -24.30 -3.63 -7.55
CA GLU A 75 -25.26 -4.72 -7.38
C GLU A 75 -26.07 -4.84 -8.67
N VAL A 76 -26.08 -6.04 -9.25
CA VAL A 76 -26.82 -6.38 -10.46
C VAL A 76 -27.34 -7.81 -10.32
N ASP A 77 -28.45 -8.12 -11.00
CA ASP A 77 -28.96 -9.49 -11.07
C ASP A 77 -28.01 -10.40 -11.87
N ILE A 78 -28.11 -11.71 -11.61
CA ILE A 78 -27.20 -12.70 -12.21
C ILE A 78 -27.30 -12.72 -13.74
N GLU A 79 -28.51 -12.51 -14.29
CA GLU A 79 -28.75 -12.44 -15.73
C GLU A 79 -27.97 -11.28 -16.37
N VAL A 80 -28.00 -10.10 -15.73
CA VAL A 80 -27.26 -8.91 -16.19
C VAL A 80 -25.75 -9.13 -16.06
N ALA A 81 -25.30 -9.75 -14.98
CA ALA A 81 -23.88 -10.06 -14.79
C ALA A 81 -23.35 -11.01 -15.88
N LEU A 82 -24.14 -12.01 -16.28
CA LEU A 82 -23.80 -12.96 -17.35
C LEU A 82 -23.72 -12.29 -18.72
N GLU A 83 -24.58 -11.32 -19.01
CA GLU A 83 -24.50 -10.52 -20.25
C GLU A 83 -23.25 -9.64 -20.31
N MET A 84 -22.82 -9.10 -19.17
CA MET A 84 -21.62 -8.25 -19.08
C MET A 84 -20.30 -9.02 -19.15
N TRP A 85 -20.32 -10.34 -18.93
CA TRP A 85 -19.08 -11.13 -18.88
C TRP A 85 -18.44 -11.20 -20.26
N PRO A 86 -17.17 -10.76 -20.43
CA PRO A 86 -16.50 -10.83 -21.72
C PRO A 86 -16.42 -12.29 -22.18
N ARG A 87 -17.01 -12.59 -23.34
CA ARG A 87 -16.83 -13.89 -23.99
C ARG A 87 -15.40 -13.98 -24.50
N LYS A 88 -14.74 -15.12 -24.27
CA LYS A 88 -13.49 -15.43 -24.97
C LYS A 88 -13.78 -15.46 -26.48
N THR A 89 -13.27 -14.47 -27.21
CA THR A 89 -13.02 -14.58 -28.66
C THR A 89 -11.79 -15.42 -28.93
#